data_AF-A0A9P9YVX8-F1
#
_entry.id   AF-A0A9P9YVX8-F1
#
_cell.length_a   1.000
_cell.length_b   1.000
_cell.length_c   1.000
_cell.angle_alpha   90.00
_cell.angle_beta   90.00
_cell.angle_gamma   90.00
#
_symmetry.space_group_name_H-M   'P 1'
#
loop_
_entity.id
_entity.type
_entity.pdbx_description
1 polymer ?
#
loop_
_entity_poly.entity_id
_entity_poly.type
_entity_poly.pdbx_seq_one_letter_code
_entity_poly.pdbx_strand_id
1 'polypeptide(L)'
;MSRTAKGFARLINPGVVLNPDLNQKIAAFEAMSAERSELDRELGRLRKKQDDTEDNLAEALAEDEFQCNLRGPNEEELLEILRSHLGGIINKLASKYERLVFLDADIRKLKGTIEKAITVANEESAAAASIYLC
;
A
#
# COMPACT_ATOMS: atom_id res chain seq x y z
N MET A 1 7.75 25.07 -4.62
CA MET A 1 6.69 24.98 -5.64
C MET A 1 5.93 23.69 -5.41
N SER A 2 4.65 23.79 -5.02
CA SER A 2 3.81 22.63 -4.72
C SER A 2 3.56 21.84 -6.00
N ARG A 3 4.03 20.60 -6.04
CA ARG A 3 3.61 19.63 -7.05
C ARG A 3 2.20 19.20 -6.66
N THR A 4 1.18 19.96 -7.02
CA THR A 4 -0.20 19.48 -6.91
C THR A 4 -0.26 18.15 -7.66
N ALA A 5 -0.58 17.05 -6.96
CA ALA A 5 -0.80 15.72 -7.47
C ALA A 5 -1.23 15.74 -8.94
N LYS A 6 -0.39 15.24 -9.85
CA LYS A 6 -0.62 15.27 -11.31
C LYS A 6 -2.01 14.76 -11.72
N GLY A 7 -2.67 13.96 -10.88
CA GLY A 7 -4.05 13.51 -11.04
C GLY A 7 -5.10 14.59 -10.80
N PHE A 8 -5.08 15.26 -9.65
CA PHE A 8 -6.10 16.27 -9.29
C PHE A 8 -5.92 17.59 -10.04
N ALA A 9 -4.69 17.94 -10.43
CA ALA A 9 -4.42 19.16 -11.19
C ALA A 9 -5.24 19.28 -12.48
N ARG A 10 -5.60 18.14 -13.10
CA ARG A 10 -6.43 18.10 -14.32
C ARG A 10 -7.91 18.39 -14.06
N LEU A 11 -8.35 18.27 -12.82
CA LEU A 11 -9.74 18.49 -12.42
C LEU A 11 -10.00 19.93 -12.00
N ILE A 12 -8.95 20.74 -11.82
CA ILE A 12 -9.05 22.12 -11.33
C ILE A 12 -9.11 23.06 -12.55
N ASN A 13 -10.16 23.88 -12.60
CA ASN A 13 -10.31 24.84 -13.69
C ASN A 13 -9.23 25.96 -13.59
N PRO A 14 -8.81 26.53 -14.73
CA PRO A 14 -7.90 27.68 -14.72
C PRO A 14 -8.44 28.83 -13.88
N GLY A 15 -7.59 29.41 -13.03
CA GLY A 15 -7.97 30.55 -12.17
C GLY A 15 -8.60 30.16 -10.83
N VAL A 16 -8.91 28.88 -10.59
CA VAL A 16 -9.42 28.40 -9.30
C VAL A 16 -8.31 28.39 -8.27
N VAL A 17 -8.55 29.06 -7.14
CA VAL A 17 -7.67 29.04 -5.97
C VAL A 17 -8.22 28.07 -4.95
N LEU A 18 -7.48 26.99 -4.66
CA LEU A 18 -7.89 26.00 -3.66
C LEU A 18 -7.73 26.58 -2.25
N ASN A 19 -8.72 26.31 -1.40
CA ASN A 19 -8.63 26.67 0.01
C ASN A 19 -7.56 25.81 0.75
N PRO A 20 -7.08 26.25 1.92
CA PRO A 20 -6.03 25.54 2.66
C PRO A 20 -6.39 24.11 3.08
N ASP A 21 -7.66 23.86 3.42
CA ASP A 21 -8.16 22.55 3.84
C ASP A 21 -8.10 21.52 2.68
N LEU A 22 -8.49 21.92 1.47
CA LEU A 22 -8.40 21.09 0.28
C LEU A 22 -6.94 20.80 -0.10
N ASN A 23 -6.05 21.80 0.02
CA ASN A 23 -4.61 21.60 -0.16
C ASN A 23 -4.05 20.59 0.85
N GLN A 24 -4.47 20.66 2.12
CA GLN A 24 -4.05 19.72 3.15
C GLN A 24 -4.55 18.28 2.86
N LYS A 25 -5.79 18.13 2.38
CA LYS A 25 -6.33 16.83 1.96
C LYS A 25 -5.56 16.22 0.80
N ILE A 26 -5.21 17.03 -0.21
CA ILE A 26 -4.37 16.60 -1.34
C ILE A 26 -3.00 16.14 -0.84
N ALA A 27 -2.36 16.89 0.06
CA ALA A 27 -1.07 16.49 0.64
C ALA A 27 -1.17 15.18 1.45
N ALA A 28 -2.25 15.00 2.23
CA ALA A 28 -2.50 13.76 2.96
C ALA A 28 -2.69 12.56 2.01
N PHE A 29 -3.42 12.76 0.90
CA PHE A 29 -3.59 11.73 -0.13
C PHE A 29 -2.25 11.33 -0.76
N GLU A 30 -1.37 12.28 -1.05
CA GLU A 30 -0.04 12.02 -1.59
C GLU A 30 0.82 11.21 -0.60
N ALA A 31 0.79 11.59 0.69
CA ALA A 31 1.52 10.87 1.74
C ALA A 31 1.03 9.42 1.88
N MET A 32 -0.28 9.20 1.91
CA MET A 32 -0.86 7.85 1.96
C MET A 32 -0.53 7.02 0.71
N SER A 33 -0.56 7.64 -0.48
CA SER A 33 -0.19 6.97 -1.73
C SER A 33 1.28 6.56 -1.73
N ALA A 34 2.17 7.38 -1.15
CA ALA A 34 3.57 7.05 -0.98
C ALA A 34 3.77 5.91 0.04
N GLU A 35 3.06 5.94 1.17
CA GLU A 35 3.06 4.84 2.16
C GLU A 35 2.63 3.51 1.50
N ARG A 36 1.54 3.52 0.74
CA ARG A 36 1.03 2.35 0.01
C ARG A 36 2.07 1.79 -0.94
N SER A 37 2.75 2.65 -1.70
CA SER A 37 3.82 2.21 -2.61
C SER A 37 5.03 1.64 -1.88
N GLU A 38 5.35 2.11 -0.67
CA GLU A 38 6.46 1.53 0.10
C GLU A 38 6.05 0.18 0.71
N LEU A 39 4.81 0.05 1.19
CA LEU A 39 4.28 -1.24 1.64
C LEU A 39 4.33 -2.32 0.55
N ASP A 40 4.01 -1.98 -0.70
CA ASP A 40 4.13 -2.91 -1.82
C ASP A 40 5.58 -3.41 -2.02
N ARG A 41 6.56 -2.51 -1.90
CA ARG A 41 7.98 -2.87 -2.02
C ARG A 41 8.42 -3.78 -0.88
N GLU A 42 8.00 -3.47 0.35
CA GLU A 42 8.28 -4.29 1.52
C GLU A 42 7.64 -5.67 1.41
N LEU A 43 6.40 -5.77 0.92
CA LEU A 43 5.75 -7.04 0.63
C LEU A 43 6.54 -7.86 -0.39
N GLY A 44 7.00 -7.24 -1.49
CA GLY A 44 7.86 -7.90 -2.46
C GLY A 44 9.15 -8.46 -1.85
N ARG A 45 9.80 -7.69 -0.97
CA ARG A 45 11.00 -8.15 -0.24
C ARG A 45 10.69 -9.31 0.72
N LEU A 46 9.57 -9.26 1.44
CA LEU A 46 9.17 -10.32 2.37
C LEU A 46 8.79 -11.60 1.63
N ARG A 47 8.13 -11.51 0.48
CA ARG A 47 7.81 -12.67 -0.37
C ARG A 47 9.08 -13.32 -0.88
N LYS A 48 10.02 -12.54 -1.41
CA LYS A 48 11.32 -13.08 -1.79
C LYS A 48 12.03 -13.79 -0.62
N LYS A 49 12.01 -13.18 0.57
CA LYS A 49 12.60 -13.81 1.76
C LYS A 49 11.87 -15.11 2.15
N GLN A 50 10.55 -15.17 1.97
CA GLN A 50 9.79 -16.38 2.18
C GLN A 50 10.26 -17.48 1.23
N ASP A 51 10.29 -17.19 -0.07
CA ASP A 51 10.73 -18.12 -1.12
C ASP A 51 12.15 -18.63 -0.84
N ASP A 52 13.10 -17.72 -0.57
CA ASP A 52 14.48 -18.08 -0.22
C ASP A 52 14.53 -18.97 1.05
N THR A 53 13.64 -18.77 2.03
CA THR A 53 13.61 -19.58 3.26
C THR A 53 13.03 -20.97 3.00
N GLU A 54 11.99 -21.06 2.15
CA GLU A 54 11.36 -22.32 1.77
C GLU A 54 12.32 -23.19 0.93
N ASP A 55 13.05 -22.59 -0.02
CA ASP A 55 14.05 -23.29 -0.83
C ASP A 55 15.18 -23.85 0.04
N ASN A 56 15.77 -23.02 0.90
CA ASN A 56 16.83 -23.46 1.82
C ASN A 56 16.36 -24.58 2.76
N LEU A 57 15.10 -24.52 3.22
CA LEU A 57 14.56 -25.55 4.10
C LEU A 57 14.33 -26.86 3.36
N ALA A 58 13.85 -26.81 2.11
CA ALA A 58 13.67 -28.00 1.28
C ALA A 58 15.02 -28.69 0.99
N GLU A 59 16.06 -27.91 0.70
CA GLU A 59 17.43 -28.44 0.53
C GLU A 59 17.95 -29.11 1.80
N ALA A 60 17.81 -28.46 2.96
CA ALA A 60 18.27 -28.99 4.25
C ALA A 60 17.53 -30.29 4.63
N LEU A 61 16.22 -30.36 4.41
CA LEU A 61 15.43 -31.56 4.69
C LEU A 61 15.78 -32.72 3.74
N ALA A 62 16.04 -32.44 2.47
CA ALA A 62 16.46 -33.46 1.51
C ALA A 62 17.87 -34.00 1.82
N GLU A 63 18.80 -33.13 2.26
CA GLU A 63 20.13 -33.54 2.69
C GLU A 63 20.07 -34.41 3.96
N ASP A 64 19.24 -34.03 4.95
CA ASP A 64 19.04 -34.82 6.16
C ASP A 64 18.42 -36.19 5.85
N GLU A 65 17.42 -36.28 4.96
CA GLU A 65 16.85 -37.56 4.51
C GLU A 65 17.89 -38.45 3.81
N PHE A 66 18.77 -37.85 3.02
CA PHE A 66 19.87 -38.56 2.34
C PHE A 66 20.93 -39.08 3.34
N GLN A 67 21.28 -38.28 4.35
CA GLN A 67 22.26 -38.65 5.39
C GLN A 67 21.67 -39.66 6.41
N CYS A 68 20.38 -39.54 6.71
CA CYS A 68 19.65 -40.37 7.67
C CYS A 68 18.79 -41.44 6.96
N ASN A 69 19.42 -42.39 6.26
CA ASN A 69 18.85 -43.62 5.63
C ASN A 69 17.34 -43.94 5.87
N LEU A 70 16.41 -43.09 5.39
CA LEU A 70 14.94 -43.27 5.40
C LEU A 70 14.17 -43.01 6.71
N ARG A 71 14.71 -42.30 7.71
CA ARG A 71 13.89 -41.83 8.84
C ARG A 71 13.85 -40.30 8.87
N GLY A 72 13.19 -39.73 7.86
CA GLY A 72 12.89 -38.30 7.83
C GLY A 72 12.07 -37.87 9.07
N PRO A 73 11.99 -36.56 9.35
CA PRO A 73 11.27 -36.03 10.50
C PRO A 73 9.80 -36.45 10.48
N ASN A 74 9.24 -36.69 11.68
CA ASN A 74 7.82 -36.98 11.78
C ASN A 74 6.97 -35.72 11.49
N GLU A 75 5.67 -35.88 11.26
CA GLU A 75 4.79 -34.78 10.85
C GLU A 75 4.75 -33.62 11.86
N GLU A 76 4.83 -33.90 13.16
CA GLU A 76 4.84 -32.89 14.21
C GLU A 76 6.15 -32.09 14.24
N GLU A 77 7.29 -32.78 14.05
CA GLU A 77 8.61 -32.15 13.93
C GLU A 77 8.69 -31.25 12.69
N LEU A 78 8.18 -31.72 11.54
CA LEU A 78 8.09 -30.91 10.32
C LEU A 78 7.26 -29.65 10.52
N LEU A 79 6.10 -29.77 11.17
CA LEU A 79 5.24 -28.63 11.46
C LEU A 79 5.91 -27.62 12.39
N GLU A 80 6.70 -28.07 13.36
CA GLU A 80 7.44 -27.19 14.27
C GLU A 80 8.62 -26.49 13.58
N ILE A 81 9.33 -27.21 12.71
CA ILE A 81 10.39 -26.64 11.86
C ILE A 81 9.81 -25.57 10.93
N LEU A 82 8.72 -25.87 10.21
CA LEU A 82 8.07 -24.90 9.33
C LEU A 82 7.57 -23.68 10.10
N ARG A 83 6.96 -23.89 11.27
CA ARG A 83 6.45 -22.80 12.12
C ARG A 83 7.57 -21.90 12.63
N SER A 84 8.70 -22.47 13.05
CA SER A 84 9.84 -21.69 13.55
C SER A 84 10.53 -20.87 12.46
N HIS A 85 10.62 -21.41 11.23
CA HIS A 85 11.32 -20.75 10.12
C HIS A 85 10.42 -19.75 9.38
N LEU A 86 9.15 -20.09 9.14
CA LEU A 86 8.24 -19.29 8.32
C LEU A 86 7.26 -18.45 9.13
N GLY A 87 6.94 -18.83 10.38
CA GLY A 87 5.90 -18.17 11.17
C GLY A 87 6.13 -16.66 11.35
N GLY A 88 7.38 -16.25 11.59
CA GLY A 88 7.74 -14.83 11.69
C GLY A 88 7.57 -14.06 10.38
N ILE A 89 7.80 -14.68 9.24
CA ILE A 89 7.64 -14.07 7.91
C ILE A 89 6.14 -13.97 7.57
N ILE A 90 5.38 -15.05 7.81
CA ILE A 90 3.93 -15.10 7.60
C ILE A 90 3.21 -14.03 8.43
N ASN A 91 3.55 -13.89 9.71
CA ASN A 91 2.96 -12.85 10.57
C ASN A 91 3.27 -11.42 10.08
N LYS A 92 4.48 -11.19 9.57
CA LYS A 92 4.86 -9.89 8.98
C LYS A 92 4.12 -9.62 7.66
N LEU A 93 3.95 -10.63 6.82
CA LEU A 93 3.14 -10.52 5.61
C LEU A 93 1.68 -10.21 5.95
N ALA A 94 1.08 -10.97 6.87
CA ALA A 94 -0.30 -10.79 7.28
C ALA A 94 -0.59 -9.37 7.78
N SER A 95 0.23 -8.85 8.70
CA SER A 95 0.06 -7.49 9.23
C SER A 95 0.22 -6.39 8.16
N LYS A 96 1.12 -6.58 7.18
CA LYS A 96 1.28 -5.63 6.07
C LYS A 96 0.13 -5.67 5.07
N TYR A 97 -0.38 -6.85 4.74
CA TYR A 97 -1.57 -6.97 3.90
C TYR A 97 -2.80 -6.37 4.56
N GLU A 98 -2.97 -6.59 5.86
CA GLU A 98 -4.05 -5.96 6.64
C GLU A 98 -3.95 -4.43 6.59
N ARG A 99 -2.77 -3.86 6.86
CA ARG A 99 -2.53 -2.41 6.74
C ARG A 99 -2.85 -1.90 5.33
N LEU A 100 -2.48 -2.63 4.29
CA LEU A 100 -2.73 -2.25 2.91
C LEU A 100 -4.22 -2.19 2.58
N VAL A 101 -5.02 -3.14 3.08
CA VAL A 101 -6.49 -3.14 2.90
C VAL A 101 -7.12 -1.90 3.52
N PHE A 102 -6.75 -1.55 4.75
CA PHE A 102 -7.27 -0.35 5.41
C PHE A 102 -6.81 0.93 4.71
N LEU A 103 -5.53 1.00 4.34
CA LEU A 103 -4.96 2.16 3.66
C LEU A 103 -5.61 2.39 2.27
N ASP A 104 -5.85 1.34 1.49
CA ASP A 104 -6.53 1.43 0.19
C ASP A 104 -8.01 1.89 0.34
N ALA A 105 -8.67 1.55 1.46
CA ALA A 105 -10.00 2.08 1.75
C ALA A 105 -9.96 3.57 2.08
N ASP A 106 -9.02 4.01 2.91
CA ASP A 106 -8.83 5.41 3.29
C ASP A 106 -8.44 6.29 2.09
N ILE A 107 -7.50 5.83 1.26
CA ILE A 107 -7.10 6.50 0.01
C ILE A 107 -8.30 6.70 -0.91
N ARG A 108 -9.13 5.67 -1.11
CA ARG A 108 -10.34 5.76 -1.96
C ARG A 108 -11.34 6.77 -1.41
N LYS A 109 -11.58 6.74 -0.10
CA LYS A 109 -12.49 7.68 0.57
C LYS A 109 -11.99 9.12 0.44
N LEU A 110 -10.71 9.36 0.74
CA LEU A 110 -10.10 10.67 0.69
C LEU A 110 -10.09 11.24 -0.74
N LYS A 111 -9.80 10.40 -1.73
CA LYS A 111 -9.89 10.76 -3.15
C LYS A 111 -11.28 11.28 -3.51
N GLY A 112 -12.33 10.54 -3.15
CA GLY A 112 -13.71 10.95 -3.41
C GLY A 112 -14.09 12.26 -2.71
N THR A 113 -13.56 12.51 -1.50
CA THR A 113 -13.74 13.79 -0.80
C THR A 113 -13.04 14.94 -1.53
N ILE A 114 -11.80 14.74 -2.01
CA ILE A 114 -11.05 15.75 -2.76
C ILE A 114 -11.75 16.09 -4.09
N GLU A 115 -12.17 15.08 -4.85
CA GLU A 115 -12.83 15.26 -6.14
C GLU A 115 -14.11 16.11 -5.99
N LYS A 116 -14.94 15.79 -4.99
CA LYS A 116 -16.15 16.58 -4.68
C LYS A 116 -15.82 18.03 -4.31
N ALA A 117 -14.79 18.24 -3.50
CA ALA A 117 -14.39 19.58 -3.08
C ALA A 117 -13.82 20.41 -4.24
N ILE A 118 -13.11 19.77 -5.19
CA ILE A 118 -12.65 20.43 -6.43
C ILE A 118 -13.85 20.83 -7.30
N THR A 119 -14.85 19.96 -7.44
CA THR A 119 -16.08 20.30 -8.19
C THR A 119 -16.75 21.55 -7.61
N VAL A 120 -16.93 21.61 -6.29
CA VAL A 120 -17.52 22.78 -5.63
C VAL A 120 -16.68 24.04 -5.88
N ALA A 121 -15.35 23.96 -5.71
CA ALA A 121 -14.46 25.11 -5.92
C ALA A 121 -14.50 25.61 -7.38
N ASN A 122 -14.62 24.70 -8.35
CA ASN A 122 -14.77 25.05 -9.76
C ASN A 122 -16.10 25.76 -10.04
N GLU A 123 -17.20 25.27 -9.48
CA GLU A 123 -18.53 25.86 -9.62
C GLU A 123 -18.60 27.26 -9.01
N GLU A 124 -18.06 27.44 -7.80
CA GLU A 124 -17.98 28.74 -7.12
C GLU A 124 -17.17 29.76 -7.93
N SER A 125 -16.04 29.33 -8.50
CA SER A 125 -15.20 30.20 -9.32
C SER A 125 -15.88 30.58 -10.65
N ALA A 126 -16.57 29.63 -11.30
CA ALA A 126 -17.34 29.90 -12.52
C ALA A 126 -18.52 30.85 -12.27
N ALA A 127 -19.23 30.68 -11.15
CA ALA A 127 -20.30 31.58 -10.74
C ALA A 127 -19.75 33.00 -10.47
N ALA A 128 -18.63 33.11 -9.75
CA ALA A 128 -17.98 34.39 -9.49
C ALA A 128 -17.57 35.09 -10.80
N ALA A 129 -16.93 34.37 -11.73
CA ALA A 129 -16.54 34.93 -13.03
C ALA A 129 -17.74 35.42 -13.85
N SER A 130 -18.88 34.75 -13.76
CA SER A 130 -20.12 35.11 -14.49
C SER A 130 -20.78 36.37 -13.94
N ILE A 131 -20.59 36.69 -12.65
CA ILE A 131 -21.13 37.91 -12.02
C ILE A 131 -20.36 39.16 -12.47
N TYR A 132 -19.05 39.05 -12.72
CA TYR A 132 -18.20 40.19 -13.11
C TYR A 132 -18.19 40.47 -14.64
N LEU A 133 -18.86 39.64 -15.44
CA LEU A 133 -18.96 39.78 -16.90
C LEU A 133 -20.32 40.33 -17.39
N CYS A 134 -21.25 40.61 -16.47
CA CYS A 134 -22.49 41.34 -16.70
C CYS A 134 -22.34 42.80 -16.21
#